data_AF-A0A0P6YKA6-F1
#
_entry.id   AF-A0A0P6YKA6-F1
#
_cell.length_a   1.000
_cell.length_b   1.000
_cell.length_c   1.000
_cell.angle_alpha   90.00
_cell.angle_beta   90.00
_cell.angle_gamma   90.00
#
_symmetry.space_group_name_H-M   'P 1'
#
loop_
_entity.id
_entity.type
_entity.pdbx_description
1 polymer ?
#
loop_
_entity_poly.entity_id
_entity_poly.type
_entity_poly.pdbx_seq_one_letter_code
_entity_poly.pdbx_strand_id
1 'polypeptide(L)' 'MAGVIREAGHAEVQSIGAGATNQAIKAVAIARSYLQEEGIDIVCVPSFIDVAIDEEERTAIRLLIKKG' A
#
# COMPACT_ATOMS: atom_id res chain seq x y z
N MET A 1 -0.82 -6.66 -5.99
CA MET A 1 0.31 -6.07 -5.25
C MET A 1 1.56 -6.93 -5.25
N ALA A 2 1.53 -8.20 -4.83
CA ALA A 2 2.73 -9.06 -4.82
C ALA A 2 3.44 -9.17 -6.19
N GLY A 3 2.70 -9.30 -7.30
CA GLY A 3 3.27 -9.24 -8.66
C GLY A 3 4.02 -7.94 -8.94
N VAL A 4 3.42 -6.79 -8.63
CA VAL A 4 4.04 -5.47 -8.81
C VAL A 4 5.33 -5.34 -8.00
N ILE A 5 5.36 -5.84 -6.76
CA ILE A 5 6.58 -5.80 -5.92
C ILE A 5 7.68 -6.72 -6.49
N ARG A 6 7.33 -7.83 -7.13
CA ARG A 6 8.32 -8.68 -7.82
C ARG A 6 8.97 -7.98 -8.99
N GLU A 7 8.15 -7.34 -9.83
CA GLU A 7 8.59 -6.70 -11.07
C GLU A 7 9.27 -5.35 -10.83
N ALA A 8 8.66 -4.50 -10.01
CA ALA A 8 9.09 -3.11 -9.79
C ALA A 8 9.82 -2.88 -8.47
N GLY A 9 9.88 -3.88 -7.57
CA GLY A 9 10.54 -3.76 -6.26
C GLY A 9 9.75 -2.97 -5.21
N HIS A 10 8.67 -2.28 -5.61
CA HIS A 10 7.80 -1.52 -4.72
C HIS A 10 6.37 -1.45 -5.25
N ALA A 11 5.44 -1.05 -4.40
CA ALA A 11 4.06 -0.70 -4.74
C ALA A 11 3.61 0.50 -3.90
N GLU A 12 2.66 1.26 -4.42
CA GLU A 12 2.03 2.36 -3.70
C GLU A 12 0.52 2.17 -3.71
N VAL A 13 -0.11 2.41 -2.56
CA VAL A 13 -1.57 2.43 -2.43
C VAL A 13 -1.99 3.72 -1.76
N GLN A 14 -2.95 4.41 -2.35
CA GLN A 14 -3.60 5.58 -1.76
C GLN A 14 -5.00 5.18 -1.33
N SER A 15 -5.40 5.60 -0.13
CA SER A 15 -6.69 5.23 0.45
C SER A 15 -7.30 6.38 1.24
N ILE A 16 -8.63 6.52 1.15
CA ILE A 16 -9.39 7.60 1.78
C ILE A 16 -10.47 6.98 2.66
N GLY A 17 -10.49 7.39 3.93
CA GLY A 17 -11.41 6.88 4.92
C GLY A 17 -11.02 5.53 5.52
N ALA A 18 -11.60 5.22 6.67
CA ALA A 18 -11.24 4.06 7.49
C ALA A 18 -11.45 2.72 6.78
N GLY A 19 -12.56 2.57 6.04
CA GLY A 19 -12.89 1.36 5.31
C GLY A 19 -11.85 1.01 4.23
N ALA A 20 -11.52 1.97 3.36
CA ALA A 20 -10.52 1.79 2.32
C ALA A 20 -9.13 1.54 2.89
N THR A 21 -8.75 2.27 3.94
CA THR A 21 -7.45 2.11 4.63
C THR A 21 -7.32 0.71 5.23
N ASN A 22 -8.37 0.20 5.87
CA ASN A 22 -8.40 -1.17 6.40
C ASN A 22 -8.23 -2.23 5.30
N GLN A 23 -8.89 -2.05 4.14
CA GLN A 23 -8.72 -2.97 3.02
C GLN A 23 -7.32 -2.90 2.42
N ALA A 24 -6.74 -1.71 2.31
CA ALA A 24 -5.37 -1.53 1.86
C ALA A 24 -4.37 -2.26 2.78
N ILE A 25 -4.51 -2.13 4.11
CA ILE A 25 -3.66 -2.84 5.08
C ILE A 25 -3.85 -4.37 4.99
N LYS A 26 -5.08 -4.87 4.84
CA LYS A 26 -5.32 -6.32 4.62
C LYS A 26 -4.62 -6.82 3.36
N ALA A 27 -4.65 -6.05 2.27
CA ALA A 27 -3.93 -6.38 1.05
C ALA A 27 -2.41 -6.42 1.27
N VAL A 28 -1.86 -5.53 2.12
CA VAL A 28 -0.44 -5.57 2.54
C VAL A 28 -0.10 -6.86 3.27
N ALA A 29 -0.93 -7.25 4.25
CA ALA A 29 -0.73 -8.50 4.98
C ALA A 29 -0.76 -9.73 4.06
N ILE A 30 -1.75 -9.81 3.15
CA ILE A 30 -1.87 -10.91 2.18
C ILE A 30 -0.66 -10.95 1.24
N ALA A 31 -0.25 -9.81 0.69
CA ALA A 31 0.91 -9.75 -0.19
C ALA A 31 2.20 -10.16 0.52
N ARG A 32 2.39 -9.77 1.78
CA ARG A 32 3.55 -10.20 2.57
C ARG A 32 3.57 -11.71 2.75
N SER A 33 2.42 -12.33 3.05
CA SER A 33 2.30 -13.79 3.17
C SER A 33 2.75 -14.51 1.89
N TYR A 34 2.27 -14.06 0.72
CA TYR A 34 2.67 -14.66 -0.56
C TYR A 34 4.15 -14.43 -0.90
N LEU A 35 4.69 -13.25 -0.59
CA LEU A 35 6.10 -12.95 -0.87
C LEU A 35 7.06 -13.68 0.08
N GLN A 36 6.64 -13.95 1.32
CA GLN A 36 7.42 -14.74 2.29
C GLN A 36 7.66 -16.17 1.83
N GLU A 37 6.69 -16.80 1.14
CA GLU A 37 6.86 -18.14 0.53
C GLU A 37 7.99 -18.16 -0.51
N GLU A 38 8.35 -17.00 -1.06
CA GLU A 38 9.41 -16.80 -2.05
C GLU A 38 10.69 -16.17 -1.45
N GLY A 39 10.76 -16.06 -0.10
CA GLY A 39 11.90 -15.47 0.59
C GLY A 39 12.02 -13.95 0.43
N ILE A 40 10.96 -13.27 0.00
CA ILE A 40 10.91 -11.80 -0.14
C ILE A 40 10.15 -11.22 1.06
N ASP A 41 10.82 -10.44 1.90
CA ASP A 41 10.14 -9.64 2.93
C ASP A 41 9.86 -8.22 2.42
N ILE A 42 8.82 -7.61 2.99
CA ILE A 42 8.37 -6.26 2.64
C ILE A 42 8.06 -5.44 3.88
N VAL A 43 8.31 -4.13 3.77
CA VAL A 43 7.96 -3.11 4.75
C VAL A 43 6.90 -2.18 4.19
N CYS A 44 5.99 -1.72 5.05
CA CYS A 44 4.96 -0.72 4.72
C CYS A 44 5.27 0.59 5.46
N VAL A 45 5.40 1.68 4.71
CA VAL A 45 5.70 3.02 5.23
C VAL A 45 4.49 3.92 4.96
N PRO A 46 3.63 4.17 5.96
CA PRO A 46 2.48 5.04 5.80
C PRO A 46 2.88 6.52 5.85
N SER A 47 2.13 7.35 5.13
CA SER A 47 2.24 8.82 5.17
C SER A 47 0.88 9.45 4.86
N PHE A 48 0.65 10.66 5.36
CA PHE A 48 -0.48 11.48 4.91
C PHE A 48 -0.12 12.14 3.58
N ILE A 49 -1.11 12.23 2.70
CA ILE A 49 -1.04 13.01 1.46
C ILE A 49 -2.36 13.76 1.27
N ASP A 50 -2.33 14.87 0.57
CA ASP A 50 -3.55 15.53 0.10
C ASP A 50 -3.81 15.13 -1.36
N VAL A 51 -5.07 14.82 -1.66
CA VAL A 51 -5.52 14.43 -3.00
C VAL A 51 -6.75 15.25 -3.37
N ALA A 52 -6.81 15.69 -4.64
CA ALA A 52 -7.97 16.39 -5.16
C ALA A 52 -9.01 15.40 -5.68
N ILE A 53 -10.25 15.49 -5.17
CA ILE A 53 -11.40 14.70 -5.63
C ILE A 53 -12.58 15.66 -5.77
N ASP A 54 -13.21 15.68 -6.95
CA ASP A 54 -14.37 16.54 -7.24
C ASP A 54 -14.11 18.02 -6.87
N GLU A 55 -12.91 18.52 -7.19
CA GLU A 55 -12.43 19.88 -6.88
C GLU A 55 -12.21 20.18 -5.39
N GLU A 56 -12.42 19.21 -4.50
CA GLU A 56 -12.15 19.33 -3.07
C GLU A 56 -10.86 18.60 -2.68
N GLU A 57 -10.03 19.24 -1.85
CA GLU A 57 -8.90 18.56 -1.22
C GLU A 57 -9.37 17.62 -0.11
N ARG A 58 -8.80 16.42 -0.12
CA ARG A 58 -9.03 15.38 0.87
C ARG A 58 -7.70 14.87 1.38
N THR A 59 -7.56 14.76 2.70
CA THR A 59 -6.43 14.04 3.29
C THR A 59 -6.63 12.53 3.13
N ALA A 60 -5.65 11.87 2.53
CA ALA A 60 -5.58 10.44 2.30
C ALA A 60 -4.37 9.81 3.02
N ILE A 61 -4.38 8.49 3.14
CA ILE A 61 -3.22 7.71 3.55
C ILE A 61 -2.57 7.12 2.30
N ARG A 62 -1.28 7.42 2.12
CA ARG A 62 -0.38 6.75 1.20
C ARG A 62 0.39 5.66 1.93
N LEU A 63 0.31 4.44 1.43
CA LEU A 63 1.11 3.30 1.87
C LEU A 63 2.17 3.03 0.81
N LEU A 64 3.43 3.27 1.13
CA LEU A 64 4.56 2.81 0.32
C LEU A 64 4.98 1.42 0.79
N ILE A 65 4.92 0.43 -0.10
CA ILE A 65 5.33 -0.94 0.16
C ILE A 65 6.60 -1.22 -0.64
N LYS A 66 7.66 -1.69 0.01
CA LYS A 66 8.93 -2.01 -0.64
C LYS A 66 9.62 -3.18 0.04
N LYS A 67 10.55 -3.83 -0.67
CA LYS A 67 11.45 -4.82 -0.07
C LYS A 67 12.21 -4.19 1.11
N GLY A 68 12.37 -4.91 2.22
CA GLY A 68 13.03 -4.42 3.42
C GLY A 68 13.40 -5.54 4.37
#